data_AF-A0AA96QG11-F1
#
_entry.id   AF-A0AA96QG11-F1
#
_cell.length_a   1.000
_cell.length_b   1.000
_cell.length_c   1.000
_cell.angle_alpha   90.00
_cell.angle_beta   90.00
_cell.angle_gamma   90.00
#
_symmetry.space_group_name_H-M   'P 1'
#
loop_
_entity.id
_entity.type
_entity.pdbx_description
1 polymer ?
#
loop_
_entity_poly.entity_id
_entity_poly.type
_entity_poly.pdbx_seq_one_letter_code
_entity_poly.pdbx_strand_id
1 'polypeptide(L)'
;MAGGMHPGRWSGGTLGERAQRSGADPPQPPPSAPAGTGPHPVGSRGRHCWVHDPPGAPGVWPGLLVEWRQADGGWHGRVSYAVAGPQGVVLVEAWVPAALLEQR
;
A
#
# COMPACT_ATOMS: atom_id res chain seq x y z
N MET A 1 8.75 -6.36 43.09
CA MET A 1 8.04 -5.13 42.68
C MET A 1 7.56 -5.34 41.25
N ALA A 2 6.25 -5.42 41.04
CA ALA A 2 5.64 -5.61 39.74
C ALA A 2 5.69 -4.29 38.95
N GLY A 3 6.28 -4.29 37.75
CA GLY A 3 6.30 -3.15 36.85
C GLY A 3 4.91 -2.92 36.25
N GLY A 4 4.31 -1.77 36.58
CA GLY A 4 3.02 -1.36 36.06
C GLY A 4 3.08 -1.14 34.55
N MET A 5 2.17 -1.78 33.81
CA MET A 5 1.83 -1.40 32.45
C MET A 5 1.16 -0.03 32.52
N HIS A 6 1.94 1.04 32.35
CA HIS A 6 1.36 2.35 32.10
C HIS A 6 0.57 2.26 30.78
N PRO A 7 -0.72 2.66 30.74
CA PRO A 7 -1.43 2.84 29.50
C PRO A 7 -0.86 4.09 28.83
N GLY A 8 0.35 3.95 28.28
CA GLY A 8 1.03 4.96 27.51
C GLY A 8 0.23 5.18 26.24
N ARG A 9 -0.55 6.26 26.23
CA ARG A 9 -0.97 6.96 25.03
C ARG A 9 0.23 7.00 24.08
N TRP A 10 0.16 6.23 22.98
CA TRP A 10 1.16 6.21 21.91
C TRP A 10 1.49 7.65 21.50
N SER A 11 2.68 8.14 21.86
CA SER A 11 3.12 9.54 21.63
C SER A 11 3.42 9.86 20.15
N GLY A 12 3.17 8.91 19.23
CA GLY A 12 3.51 9.02 17.81
C GLY A 12 2.45 9.69 16.93
N GLY A 13 1.68 10.64 17.47
CA GLY A 13 0.70 11.43 16.71
C GLY A 13 -0.48 10.65 16.11
N THR A 14 -1.40 11.35 15.47
CA THR A 14 -2.48 10.73 14.67
C THR A 14 -1.91 10.09 13.40
N LEU A 15 -2.67 9.19 12.75
CA LEU A 15 -2.27 8.64 11.45
C LEU A 15 -2.08 9.75 10.40
N GLY A 16 -2.92 10.79 10.44
CA GLY A 16 -2.78 11.97 9.58
C GLY A 16 -1.48 12.73 9.82
N GLU A 17 -1.11 12.97 11.08
CA GLU A 17 0.17 13.63 11.42
C GLU A 17 1.38 12.82 10.98
N ARG A 18 1.31 11.48 11.07
CA ARG A 18 2.37 10.62 10.56
C ARG A 18 2.46 10.63 9.03
N ALA A 19 1.31 10.64 8.34
CA ALA A 19 1.27 10.74 6.88
C ALA A 19 1.82 12.08 6.37
N GLN A 20 1.57 13.18 7.08
CA GLN A 20 2.17 14.49 6.76
C GLN A 20 3.69 14.46 6.86
N ARG A 21 4.25 13.71 7.81
CA ARG A 21 5.71 13.56 7.99
C ARG A 21 6.37 12.67 6.95
N SER A 22 5.62 11.77 6.31
CA SER A 22 6.16 10.88 5.26
C SER A 22 6.28 11.56 3.90
N GLY A 23 5.83 12.81 3.75
CA GLY A 23 5.82 13.51 2.47
C GLY A 23 4.82 12.93 1.47
N ALA A 24 3.79 12.21 1.96
CA ALA A 24 2.70 11.76 1.11
C ALA A 24 1.88 12.98 0.68
N ASP A 25 1.91 13.30 -0.61
CA ASP A 25 1.07 14.36 -1.17
C ASP A 25 -0.41 13.99 -0.95
N PRO A 26 -1.28 14.89 -0.46
CA PRO A 26 -2.71 14.64 -0.44
C PRO A 26 -3.18 14.16 -1.83
N PRO A 27 -4.08 13.16 -1.90
CA PRO A 27 -4.51 12.62 -3.18
C PRO A 27 -5.07 13.76 -4.04
N GLN A 28 -4.38 14.04 -5.14
CA GLN A 28 -4.88 14.99 -6.14
C GLN A 28 -6.17 14.40 -6.70
N PRO A 29 -7.29 15.15 -6.71
CA PRO A 29 -8.54 14.64 -7.25
C PRO A 29 -8.32 14.22 -8.72
N PRO A 30 -8.82 13.04 -9.14
CA PRO A 30 -8.64 12.60 -10.51
C PRO A 30 -9.29 13.62 -11.46
N PRO A 31 -8.73 13.82 -12.68
CA PRO A 31 -9.43 14.56 -13.72
C PRO A 31 -10.80 13.93 -13.94
N SER A 32 -11.83 14.76 -14.14
CA SER A 32 -13.22 14.35 -14.27
C SER A 32 -13.41 13.33 -15.40
N ALA A 33 -13.32 12.04 -15.08
CA ALA A 33 -13.69 10.96 -15.97
C ALA A 33 -15.23 10.97 -16.13
N PRO A 34 -15.78 10.62 -17.31
CA PRO A 34 -17.21 10.51 -17.49
C PRO A 34 -17.77 9.49 -16.49
N ALA A 35 -18.87 9.87 -15.82
CA ALA A 35 -19.54 9.06 -14.80
C ALA A 35 -19.99 7.71 -15.39
N GLY A 36 -19.20 6.67 -15.16
CA GLY A 36 -19.61 5.29 -15.38
C GLY A 36 -20.53 4.88 -14.24
N THR A 37 -21.80 4.59 -14.55
CA THR A 37 -22.86 4.23 -13.59
C THR A 37 -22.70 2.79 -13.06
N GLY A 38 -21.56 2.48 -12.47
CA GLY A 38 -21.37 1.32 -11.60
C GLY A 38 -21.08 1.79 -10.18
N PRO A 39 -21.32 0.99 -9.13
CA PRO A 39 -20.87 1.33 -7.79
C PRO A 39 -19.34 1.44 -7.83
N HIS A 40 -18.81 2.66 -7.95
CA HIS A 40 -17.44 2.95 -7.54
C HIS A 40 -17.40 2.56 -6.06
N PRO A 41 -16.67 1.50 -5.66
CA PRO A 41 -16.65 1.10 -4.27
C PRO A 41 -16.08 2.27 -3.49
N VAL A 42 -16.96 2.91 -2.73
CA VAL A 42 -16.65 3.96 -1.77
C VAL A 42 -15.65 3.33 -0.79
N GLY A 43 -14.36 3.59 -1.00
CA GLY A 43 -13.27 3.05 -0.20
C GLY A 43 -12.93 1.59 -0.51
N SER A 44 -12.11 1.34 -1.53
CA SER A 44 -11.26 0.15 -1.49
C SER A 44 -10.27 0.33 -0.33
N ARG A 45 -10.68 -0.10 0.87
CA ARG A 45 -9.75 -0.40 1.95
C ARG A 45 -8.63 -1.23 1.31
N GLY A 46 -7.37 -0.82 1.52
CA GLY A 46 -6.23 -1.54 0.95
C GLY A 46 -6.41 -3.03 1.19
N ARG A 47 -6.30 -3.83 0.12
CA ARG A 47 -6.51 -5.27 0.19
C ARG A 47 -5.17 -5.94 0.39
N HIS A 48 -5.13 -6.90 1.28
CA HIS A 48 -3.93 -7.71 1.41
C HIS A 48 -3.72 -8.51 0.12
N CYS A 49 -2.46 -8.58 -0.33
CA CYS A 49 -2.06 -9.41 -1.45
C CYS A 49 -0.66 -9.96 -1.21
N TRP A 50 -0.30 -10.96 -1.99
CA TRP A 50 1.06 -11.46 -2.13
C TRP A 50 1.65 -10.96 -3.44
N VAL A 51 2.87 -10.44 -3.37
CA VAL A 51 3.66 -9.98 -4.52
C VAL A 51 4.68 -11.06 -4.86
N HIS A 52 4.64 -11.57 -6.08
CA HIS A 52 5.52 -12.63 -6.56
C HIS A 52 6.69 -12.07 -7.36
N ASP A 53 7.90 -12.48 -6.98
CA ASP A 53 9.19 -12.22 -7.63
C ASP A 53 9.39 -10.78 -8.12
N PRO A 54 9.25 -9.76 -7.23
CA PRO A 54 9.49 -8.38 -7.64
C PRO A 54 10.94 -8.17 -8.08
N PRO A 55 11.19 -7.25 -9.04
CA PRO A 55 12.54 -6.97 -9.53
C PRO A 55 13.51 -6.62 -8.40
N GLY A 56 14.63 -7.34 -8.34
CA GLY A 56 15.67 -7.15 -7.31
C GLY A 56 15.37 -7.82 -5.95
N ALA A 57 14.23 -8.47 -5.77
CA ALA A 57 13.87 -9.18 -4.55
C ALA A 57 13.04 -10.44 -4.83
N PRO A 58 13.65 -11.52 -5.36
CA PRO A 58 12.95 -12.78 -5.64
C PRO A 58 12.22 -13.35 -4.40
N GLY A 59 11.10 -14.04 -4.61
CA GLY A 59 10.26 -14.61 -3.57
C GLY A 59 8.85 -14.02 -3.48
N VAL A 60 8.13 -14.36 -2.40
CA VAL A 60 6.72 -13.96 -2.18
C VAL A 60 6.63 -13.01 -0.99
N TRP A 61 6.11 -11.81 -1.23
CA TRP A 61 6.11 -10.73 -0.24
C TRP A 61 4.70 -10.30 0.15
N PRO A 62 4.43 -10.07 1.45
CA PRO A 62 3.14 -9.53 1.88
C PRO A 62 3.03 -8.07 1.47
N GLY A 63 1.95 -7.73 0.77
CA GLY A 63 1.67 -6.38 0.29
C GLY A 63 0.26 -5.90 0.61
N LEU A 64 0.08 -4.60 0.41
CA LEU A 64 -1.20 -3.91 0.45
C LEU A 64 -1.49 -3.32 -0.93
N LEU A 65 -2.45 -3.88 -1.63
CA LEU A 65 -2.97 -3.39 -2.90
C LEU A 65 -3.93 -2.24 -2.64
N VAL A 66 -3.58 -1.05 -3.12
CA VAL A 66 -4.30 0.20 -2.79
C VAL A 66 -5.10 0.75 -3.96
N GLU A 67 -4.69 0.50 -5.20
CA GLU A 67 -5.41 0.93 -6.40
C GLU A 67 -5.09 0.05 -7.61
N TRP A 68 -5.96 0.10 -8.62
CA TRP A 68 -5.78 -0.52 -9.92
C TRP A 68 -5.70 0.53 -11.02
N ARG A 69 -4.88 0.27 -12.03
CA ARG A 69 -4.90 1.00 -13.30
C ARG A 69 -4.85 0.02 -14.47
N GLN A 70 -5.37 0.46 -15.60
CA GLN A 70 -5.15 -0.19 -16.88
C GLN A 70 -4.01 0.55 -17.61
N ALA A 71 -3.05 -0.20 -18.16
CA ALA A 71 -1.95 0.31 -18.97
C ALA A 71 -1.76 -0.59 -20.20
N ASP A 72 -0.88 -0.19 -21.12
CA ASP A 72 -0.51 -1.02 -22.27
C ASP A 72 0.06 -2.36 -21.76
N GLY A 73 -0.60 -3.47 -22.09
CA GLY A 73 -0.25 -4.80 -21.58
C GLY A 73 -1.10 -5.30 -20.40
N GLY A 74 -2.07 -4.52 -19.92
CA GLY A 74 -3.13 -5.01 -19.03
C GLY A 74 -3.22 -4.30 -17.67
N TRP A 75 -3.84 -5.00 -16.72
CA TRP A 75 -4.10 -4.47 -15.38
C TRP A 75 -2.84 -4.47 -14.51
N HIS A 76 -2.62 -3.36 -13.81
CA HIS A 76 -1.57 -3.20 -12.82
C HIS A 76 -2.17 -2.74 -11.50
N GLY A 77 -1.69 -3.29 -10.39
CA GLY A 77 -2.04 -2.86 -9.04
C GLY A 77 -0.93 -2.01 -8.44
N ARG A 78 -1.25 -0.89 -7.80
CA ARG A 78 -0.29 -0.19 -6.95
C ARG A 78 -0.26 -0.90 -5.61
N VAL A 79 0.92 -1.37 -5.23
CA VAL A 79 1.12 -2.17 -4.02
C VAL A 79 2.21 -1.55 -3.17
N SER A 80 1.95 -1.45 -1.87
CA SER A 80 2.96 -1.14 -0.85
C SER A 80 3.39 -2.43 -0.15
N TYR A 81 4.68 -2.75 -0.13
CA TYR A 81 5.22 -3.96 0.51
C TYR A 81 6.62 -3.72 1.06
N ALA A 82 7.02 -4.50 2.06
CA ALA A 82 8.32 -4.38 2.70
C ALA A 82 9.28 -5.48 2.23
N VAL A 83 10.51 -5.10 1.86
CA VAL A 83 11.58 -6.02 1.46
C VAL A 83 12.73 -5.91 2.47
N ALA A 84 13.23 -7.06 2.94
CA ALA A 84 14.43 -7.10 3.77
C ALA A 84 15.69 -7.16 2.88
N GLY A 85 16.62 -6.23 3.07
CA GLY A 85 17.92 -6.21 2.40
C GLY A 85 19.09 -6.05 3.37
N PRO A 86 20.34 -6.01 2.87
CA PRO A 86 21.55 -5.91 3.70
C PRO A 86 21.58 -4.69 4.63
N GLN A 87 20.94 -3.58 4.22
CA GLN A 87 20.87 -2.32 4.97
C GLN A 87 19.63 -2.21 5.86
N GLY A 88 18.79 -3.25 5.93
CA GLY A 88 17.55 -3.27 6.70
C GLY A 88 16.30 -3.41 5.84
N VAL A 89 15.14 -3.11 6.44
CA VAL A 89 13.84 -3.22 5.78
C VAL A 89 13.53 -1.93 5.03
N VAL A 90 13.18 -2.06 3.75
CA VAL A 90 12.76 -0.96 2.89
C VAL A 90 11.29 -1.13 2.53
N LEU A 91 10.52 -0.04 2.63
CA LEU A 91 9.15 0.00 2.12
C LEU A 91 9.17 0.41 0.65
N VAL A 92 8.57 -0.41 -0.20
CA VAL A 92 8.45 -0.20 -1.64
C VAL A 92 7.00 0.10 -1.97
N GLU A 93 6.75 1.15 -2.76
CA GLU A 93 5.48 1.39 -3.43
C GLU A 93 5.71 1.33 -4.94
N ALA A 94 5.03 0.41 -5.63
CA ALA A 94 5.22 0.20 -7.06
C ALA A 94 3.93 -0.23 -7.76
N TRP A 95 3.86 0.04 -9.06
CA TRP A 95 2.86 -0.56 -9.95
C TRP A 95 3.34 -1.93 -10.40
N VAL A 96 2.59 -2.97 -10.06
CA VAL A 96 2.94 -4.37 -10.33
C VAL A 96 1.90 -4.97 -11.28
N PRO A 97 2.31 -5.72 -12.33
CA PRO A 97 1.38 -6.45 -13.19
C PRO A 97 0.45 -7.36 -12.39
N ALA A 98 -0.83 -7.41 -12.75
CA ALA A 98 -1.82 -8.24 -12.05
C ALA A 98 -1.42 -9.72 -11.98
N ALA A 99 -0.69 -10.23 -12.98
CA ALA A 99 -0.21 -11.61 -13.03
C ALA A 99 0.78 -11.98 -11.91
N LEU A 100 1.40 -10.99 -11.27
CA LEU A 100 2.32 -11.18 -10.15
C LEU A 100 1.66 -10.92 -8.79
N LEU A 101 0.34 -10.67 -8.76
CA LEU A 101 -0.42 -10.35 -7.56
C LEU A 101 -1.44 -11.43 -7.24
N GLU A 102 -1.39 -11.95 -6.02
CA GLU A 102 -2.37 -12.90 -5.51
C GLU A 102 -3.13 -12.27 -4.34
N GLN A 103 -4.46 -12.16 -4.44
CA GLN A 103 -5.32 -11.67 -3.35
C GLN A 103 -5.89 -12.86 -2.58
N ARG A 104 -5.81 -12.82 -1.24
CA ARG A 104 -6.38 -13.84 -0.34
C ARG A 104 -7.43 -13.25 0.59
#